data_AF-A0A061FGP6-F1
#
_entry.id   AF-A0A061FGP6-F1
#
_cell.length_a   1.000
_cell.length_b   1.000
_cell.length_c   1.000
_cell.angle_alpha   90.00
_cell.angle_beta   90.00
_cell.angle_gamma   90.00
#
_symmetry.space_group_name_H-M   'P 1'
#
loop_
_entity.id
_entity.type
_entity.pdbx_description
1 polymer ?
#
loop_
_entity_poly.entity_id
_entity_poly.type
_entity_poly.pdbx_seq_one_letter_code
_entity_poly.pdbx_strand_id
1 'polypeptide(L)'
;MPKWEVIQQVFKGIGLFGAYNIRWFNYKHILINLLNEYEYDFKRIWGYQAWFIANQKMEVFKWSLDLNPEKTPSIVLVWISFPNLKLHLFEKSMLLAIAKSIENLLYVNESPANGTKPSMARVYVEYDCFNPLVDSI
;
A
#
# COMPACT_ATOMS: atom_id res chain seq x y z
N MET A 1 16.90 -14.03 5.25
CA MET A 1 16.34 -14.09 3.90
C MET A 1 15.81 -15.50 3.66
N PRO A 2 14.52 -15.68 3.31
CA PRO A 2 13.96 -16.99 2.98
C PRO A 2 14.64 -17.63 1.77
N LYS A 3 14.53 -18.94 1.62
CA LYS A 3 15.02 -19.66 0.44
C LYS A 3 14.28 -19.19 -0.82
N TRP A 4 15.00 -19.17 -1.95
CA TRP A 4 14.49 -18.66 -3.21
C TRP A 4 13.22 -19.38 -3.67
N GLU A 5 13.18 -20.71 -3.55
CA GLU A 5 12.03 -21.51 -3.98
C GLU A 5 10.78 -21.17 -3.16
N VAL A 6 10.95 -20.86 -1.87
CA VAL A 6 9.85 -20.46 -0.99
C VAL A 6 9.30 -19.09 -1.40
N ILE A 7 10.18 -18.14 -1.71
CA ILE A 7 9.77 -16.82 -2.21
C ILE A 7 8.96 -16.99 -3.49
N GLN A 8 9.47 -17.75 -4.46
CA GLN A 8 8.76 -18.00 -5.72
C GLN A 8 7.38 -18.66 -5.50
N GLN A 9 7.30 -19.62 -4.57
CA GLN A 9 6.05 -20.29 -4.26
C GLN A 9 5.02 -19.35 -3.63
N VAL A 10 5.44 -18.47 -2.72
CA VAL A 10 4.56 -17.45 -2.15
C VAL A 10 4.00 -16.55 -3.25
N PHE A 11 4.84 -16.04 -4.15
CA PHE A 11 4.39 -15.14 -5.21
C PHE A 11 3.45 -15.79 -6.22
N LYS A 12 3.60 -17.08 -6.50
CA LYS A 12 2.61 -17.85 -7.27
C LYS A 12 1.25 -17.91 -6.57
N GLY A 13 1.24 -17.96 -5.23
CA GLY A 13 0.02 -17.98 -4.42
C GLY A 13 -0.67 -16.63 -4.23
N ILE A 14 -0.01 -15.50 -4.54
CA ILE A 14 -0.59 -14.16 -4.38
C ILE A 14 -1.77 -13.94 -5.33
N GLY A 15 -1.76 -14.58 -6.51
CA GLY A 15 -2.80 -14.38 -7.53
C GLY A 15 -2.72 -12.99 -8.17
N LEU A 16 -1.51 -12.57 -8.56
CA LEU A 16 -1.30 -11.38 -9.39
C LEU A 16 -1.84 -11.64 -10.80
N PHE A 17 -2.45 -10.63 -11.41
CA PHE A 17 -3.14 -10.78 -12.68
C PHE A 17 -2.21 -10.77 -13.89
N GLY A 18 -1.16 -9.94 -13.89
CA GLY A 18 -0.22 -9.93 -15.02
C GLY A 18 1.18 -10.38 -14.66
N ALA A 19 2.05 -10.26 -15.67
CA ALA A 19 3.40 -10.79 -15.62
C ALA A 19 4.26 -10.01 -14.64
N TYR A 20 5.09 -10.73 -13.90
CA TYR A 20 6.06 -10.16 -12.99
C TYR A 20 7.37 -10.97 -13.03
N ASN A 21 8.45 -10.34 -12.60
CA ASN A 21 9.75 -10.95 -12.43
C ASN A 21 10.27 -10.64 -11.03
N ILE A 22 10.79 -11.64 -10.34
CA ILE A 22 11.44 -11.47 -9.04
C ILE A 22 12.91 -11.77 -9.23
N ARG A 23 13.79 -10.93 -8.67
CA ARG A 23 15.25 -11.13 -8.70
C ARG A 23 15.87 -10.81 -7.36
N TRP A 24 17.06 -11.35 -7.13
CA TRP A 24 17.93 -10.88 -6.07
C TRP A 24 18.40 -9.45 -6.36
N PHE A 25 18.27 -8.57 -5.38
CA PHE A 25 18.91 -7.26 -5.41
C PHE A 25 20.23 -7.31 -4.63
N ASN A 26 20.20 -7.93 -3.44
CA ASN A 26 21.38 -8.29 -2.67
C ASN A 26 21.04 -9.44 -1.69
N TYR A 27 21.94 -9.74 -0.75
CA TYR A 27 21.75 -10.85 0.21
C TYR A 27 20.60 -10.64 1.23
N LYS A 28 20.08 -9.41 1.36
CA LYS A 28 18.97 -9.00 2.24
C LYS A 28 17.72 -8.52 1.51
N HIS A 29 17.77 -8.33 0.20
CA HIS A 29 16.68 -7.70 -0.55
C HIS A 29 16.39 -8.41 -1.87
N ILE A 30 15.11 -8.45 -2.23
CA ILE A 30 14.63 -8.90 -3.54
C ILE A 30 13.99 -7.71 -4.27
N LEU A 31 14.05 -7.72 -5.60
CA LEU A 31 13.33 -6.80 -6.44
C LEU A 31 12.15 -7.52 -7.08
N ILE A 32 10.98 -6.89 -7.03
CA ILE A 32 9.76 -7.36 -7.69
C ILE A 32 9.47 -6.38 -8.83
N ASN A 33 9.68 -6.82 -10.05
CA ASN A 33 9.39 -6.04 -11.24
C ASN A 33 8.03 -6.47 -11.80
N LEU A 34 7.04 -5.59 -11.69
CA LEU A 34 5.75 -5.75 -12.35
C LEU A 34 5.91 -5.33 -13.81
N LEU A 35 5.64 -6.25 -14.75
CA LEU A 35 5.82 -6.02 -16.19
C LEU A 35 4.54 -5.49 -16.85
N ASN A 36 3.50 -5.26 -16.05
CA ASN A 36 2.17 -4.86 -16.46
C ASN A 36 1.82 -3.47 -15.89
N GLU A 37 0.86 -2.79 -16.52
CA GLU A 37 0.34 -1.51 -16.03
C GLU A 37 -0.85 -1.69 -15.05
N TYR A 38 -1.09 -2.89 -14.55
CA TYR A 38 -2.20 -3.14 -13.64
C TYR A 38 -1.91 -2.54 -12.26
N GLU A 39 -2.45 -1.35 -12.02
CA GLU A 39 -2.39 -0.64 -10.74
C GLU A 39 -2.87 -1.50 -9.56
N TYR A 40 -3.77 -2.46 -9.82
CA TYR A 40 -4.26 -3.41 -8.83
C TYR A 40 -3.16 -4.33 -8.27
N ASP A 41 -2.28 -4.89 -9.12
CA ASP A 41 -1.21 -5.79 -8.68
C ASP A 41 -0.19 -5.04 -7.83
N PHE A 42 0.13 -3.80 -8.22
CA PHE A 42 0.94 -2.89 -7.43
C PHE A 42 0.32 -2.64 -6.05
N LYS A 43 -0.95 -2.21 -6.02
CA LYS A 43 -1.70 -1.96 -4.76
C LYS A 43 -1.77 -3.20 -3.87
N ARG A 44 -1.91 -4.39 -4.47
CA ARG A 44 -1.96 -5.67 -3.75
C ARG A 44 -0.63 -6.03 -3.11
N ILE A 45 0.50 -5.77 -3.76
CA ILE A 45 1.82 -6.04 -3.17
C ILE A 45 2.17 -4.98 -2.12
N TRP A 46 2.01 -3.71 -2.51
CA TRP A 46 2.43 -2.55 -1.74
C TRP A 46 1.59 -2.37 -0.48
N GLY A 47 0.28 -2.61 -0.57
CA GLY A 47 -0.66 -2.31 0.50
C GLY A 47 -0.52 -3.13 1.78
N TYR A 48 0.13 -4.29 1.74
CA TYR A 48 0.39 -5.08 2.96
C TYR A 48 1.58 -4.55 3.76
N GLN A 49 2.50 -3.77 3.14
CA GLN A 49 3.74 -3.20 3.68
C GLN A 49 4.75 -4.16 4.31
N ALA A 50 4.30 -5.23 4.98
CA ALA A 50 5.11 -6.28 5.56
C ALA A 50 4.46 -7.64 5.32
N TRP A 51 5.28 -8.58 4.89
CA TRP A 51 4.90 -9.95 4.57
C TRP A 51 5.64 -10.88 5.51
N PHE A 52 5.03 -12.00 5.87
CA PHE A 52 5.71 -13.07 6.60
C PHE A 52 5.95 -14.24 5.66
N ILE A 53 7.21 -14.45 5.27
CA ILE A 53 7.62 -15.55 4.40
C ILE A 53 8.55 -16.46 5.21
N ALA A 54 8.16 -17.73 5.38
CA ALA A 54 8.89 -18.68 6.23
C ALA A 54 9.20 -18.14 7.64
N ASN A 55 8.21 -17.48 8.26
CA ASN A 55 8.31 -16.85 9.58
C ASN A 55 9.34 -15.71 9.68
N GLN A 56 9.82 -15.20 8.54
CA GLN A 56 10.67 -14.00 8.47
C GLN A 56 9.83 -12.83 7.97
N LYS A 57 9.90 -11.71 8.69
CA LYS A 57 9.29 -10.45 8.27
C LYS A 57 10.07 -9.90 7.07
N MET A 58 9.35 -9.64 5.99
CA MET A 58 9.82 -9.06 4.74
C MET A 58 9.10 -7.72 4.58
N GLU A 59 9.83 -6.62 4.72
CA GLU A 59 9.28 -5.30 4.46
C GLU A 59 9.30 -5.03 2.96
N VAL A 60 8.20 -4.49 2.46
CA VAL A 60 8.08 -4.07 1.07
C VAL A 60 8.48 -2.60 1.05
N PHE A 61 9.15 -2.16 -0.02
CA PHE A 61 9.36 -0.75 -0.34
C PHE A 61 8.98 -0.43 -1.78
N LYS A 62 8.42 0.76 -2.03
CA LYS A 62 8.23 1.28 -3.39
C LYS A 62 9.61 1.63 -3.94
N TRP A 63 9.89 1.16 -5.15
CA TRP A 63 11.16 1.46 -5.80
C TRP A 63 11.27 2.95 -6.11
N SER A 64 12.43 3.54 -5.81
CA SER A 64 12.83 4.90 -6.19
C SER A 64 14.33 4.90 -6.50
N LEU A 65 14.79 5.83 -7.34
CA LEU A 65 16.22 6.00 -7.64
C LEU A 65 17.03 6.35 -6.38
N ASP A 66 16.41 7.06 -5.44
CA ASP A 66 17.02 7.48 -4.18
C ASP A 66 16.82 6.47 -3.05
N LEU A 67 16.23 5.30 -3.34
CA LEU A 67 15.96 4.28 -2.34
C LEU A 67 17.27 3.71 -1.79
N ASN A 68 17.54 3.97 -0.52
CA ASN A 68 18.60 3.30 0.22
C ASN A 68 17.99 2.15 1.05
N PRO A 69 18.25 0.88 0.70
CA PRO A 69 17.65 -0.27 1.39
C PRO A 69 18.13 -0.44 2.84
N GLU A 70 19.21 0.22 3.25
CA GLU A 70 19.71 0.20 4.63
C GLU A 70 19.11 1.35 5.49
N LYS A 71 18.31 2.25 4.88
CA LYS A 71 17.62 3.33 5.57
C LYS A 71 16.11 3.10 5.54
N THR A 72 15.42 3.67 6.53
CA THR A 72 13.95 3.74 6.50
C THR A 72 13.50 4.52 5.26
N PRO A 73 12.51 4.00 4.51
CA PRO A 73 11.96 4.72 3.37
C PRO A 73 11.35 6.05 3.83
N SER A 74 11.45 7.07 2.98
CA SER A 74 10.75 8.33 3.22
C SER A 74 9.26 8.23 2.91
N ILE A 75 8.90 7.42 1.92
CA ILE A 75 7.52 7.20 1.49
C ILE A 75 6.93 6.03 2.28
N VAL A 76 5.89 6.33 3.05
CA VAL A 76 5.11 5.35 3.82
C VAL A 76 3.65 5.39 3.41
N LEU A 77 2.88 4.37 3.79
CA LEU A 77 1.44 4.36 3.59
C LEU A 77 0.71 4.65 4.89
N VAL A 78 -0.19 5.63 4.83
CA VAL A 78 -0.96 6.08 6.00
C VAL A 78 -2.45 6.03 5.73
N TRP A 79 -3.21 5.70 6.77
CA TRP A 79 -4.66 5.77 6.76
C TRP A 79 -5.11 7.15 7.25
N ILE A 80 -5.71 7.93 6.36
CA ILE A 80 -6.41 9.16 6.75
C ILE A 80 -7.86 8.78 7.04
N SER A 81 -8.32 9.08 8.25
CA SER A 81 -9.69 8.83 8.68
C SER A 81 -10.52 10.11 8.62
N PHE A 82 -11.74 10.01 8.13
CA PHE A 82 -12.72 11.11 8.12
C PHE A 82 -13.80 10.83 9.17
N PRO A 83 -13.55 11.16 10.45
CA PRO A 83 -14.56 11.00 11.49
C PRO A 83 -15.75 11.92 11.20
N ASN A 84 -16.97 11.44 11.48
CA ASN A 84 -18.21 12.22 11.35
C ASN A 84 -18.52 12.73 9.93
N LEU A 85 -18.01 12.06 8.91
CA LEU A 85 -18.40 12.34 7.54
C LEU A 85 -19.93 12.17 7.40
N LYS A 86 -20.62 13.09 6.74
CA LYS A 86 -22.08 13.02 6.62
C LYS A 86 -22.48 11.80 5.78
N LEU A 87 -23.60 11.15 6.09
CA LEU A 87 -24.05 9.92 5.41
C LEU A 87 -24.11 10.05 3.88
N HIS A 88 -24.50 11.21 3.33
CA HIS A 88 -24.53 11.44 1.89
C HIS A 88 -23.14 11.55 1.23
N LEU A 89 -22.09 11.78 2.03
CA LEU A 89 -20.69 11.79 1.58
C LEU A 89 -20.01 10.42 1.73
N PHE A 90 -20.71 9.43 2.31
CA PHE A 90 -20.21 8.05 2.39
C PHE A 90 -20.34 7.27 1.08
N GLU A 91 -20.94 7.88 0.05
CA GLU A 91 -20.98 7.27 -1.27
C GLU A 91 -19.58 7.16 -1.87
N LYS A 92 -19.27 6.01 -2.45
CA LYS A 92 -18.00 5.73 -3.15
C LYS A 92 -17.53 6.87 -4.05
N SER A 93 -18.44 7.41 -4.84
CA SER A 93 -18.18 8.49 -5.80
C SER A 93 -17.67 9.77 -5.10
N MET A 94 -18.27 10.13 -3.96
CA MET A 94 -17.86 11.27 -3.15
C MET A 94 -16.54 11.03 -2.44
N LEU A 95 -16.33 9.84 -1.89
CA LEU A 95 -15.06 9.49 -1.27
C LEU A 95 -13.92 9.47 -2.28
N LEU A 96 -14.17 8.97 -3.50
CA LEU A 96 -13.23 9.07 -4.61
C LEU A 96 -12.97 10.52 -5.02
N ALA A 97 -13.97 11.40 -4.97
CA ALA A 97 -13.79 12.83 -5.28
C ALA A 97 -12.92 13.54 -4.23
N ILE A 98 -13.15 13.29 -2.94
CA ILE A 98 -12.29 13.76 -1.84
C ILE A 98 -10.89 13.15 -1.99
N ALA A 99 -10.80 11.89 -2.33
CA ALA A 99 -9.53 11.21 -2.46
C ALA A 99 -8.74 11.66 -3.71
N LYS A 100 -9.41 12.11 -4.78
CA LYS A 100 -8.76 12.72 -5.96
C LYS A 100 -8.04 14.02 -5.64
N SER A 101 -8.46 14.77 -4.62
CA SER A 101 -7.70 15.94 -4.18
C SER A 101 -6.47 15.57 -3.36
N ILE A 102 -6.32 14.31 -2.96
CA ILE A 102 -5.16 13.80 -2.25
C ILE A 102 -4.27 13.10 -3.27
N GLU A 103 -3.15 13.72 -3.59
CA GLU A 103 -2.13 13.10 -4.45
C GLU A 103 -1.66 11.78 -3.81
N ASN A 104 -1.41 10.75 -4.64
CA ASN A 104 -0.92 9.43 -4.23
C ASN A 104 -1.90 8.54 -3.44
N LEU A 105 -3.19 8.58 -3.78
CA LEU A 105 -4.19 7.65 -3.27
C LEU A 105 -3.96 6.20 -3.74
N LEU A 106 -3.91 5.25 -2.80
CA LEU A 106 -3.89 3.82 -3.10
C LEU A 106 -5.25 3.15 -2.97
N TYR A 107 -6.01 3.47 -1.92
CA TYR A 107 -7.26 2.76 -1.63
C TYR A 107 -8.28 3.63 -0.89
N VAL A 108 -9.57 3.40 -1.15
CA VAL A 108 -10.68 4.01 -0.42
C VAL A 108 -11.41 2.89 0.33
N ASN A 109 -11.48 3.00 1.65
CA ASN A 109 -12.23 2.09 2.50
C ASN A 109 -13.60 2.70 2.85
N GLU A 110 -14.64 2.04 2.34
CA GLU A 110 -16.04 2.36 2.59
C GLU A 110 -16.56 1.39 3.65
N SER A 111 -16.42 1.72 4.93
CA SER A 111 -17.07 0.95 5.99
C SER A 111 -18.45 1.55 6.26
N PRO A 112 -19.55 0.91 5.81
CA PRO A 112 -20.88 1.33 6.21
C PRO A 112 -21.04 1.23 7.74
N ALA A 113 -21.93 2.05 8.30
CA ALA A 113 -22.31 1.93 9.69
C ALA A 113 -23.03 0.58 9.89
N ASN A 114 -22.36 -0.37 10.54
CA ASN A 114 -23.05 -1.54 11.11
C ASN A 114 -23.41 -1.17 12.53
N GLY A 115 -24.63 -1.45 12.99
CA GLY A 115 -25.34 -0.85 14.14
C GLY A 115 -24.63 -0.67 15.50
N THR A 116 -23.37 -1.05 15.65
CA THR A 116 -22.49 -0.80 16.80
C THR A 116 -21.31 0.13 16.51
N LYS A 117 -21.02 0.48 15.25
CA LYS A 117 -19.87 1.29 14.85
C LYS A 117 -20.31 2.44 13.93
N PRO A 118 -20.00 3.70 14.27
CA PRO A 118 -20.24 4.82 13.37
C PRO A 118 -19.52 4.57 12.04
N SER A 119 -20.16 4.97 10.94
CA SER A 119 -19.55 4.89 9.62
C SER A 119 -18.23 5.64 9.66
N MET A 120 -17.15 5.00 9.21
CA MET A 120 -15.82 5.60 9.19
C MET A 120 -15.20 5.40 7.82
N ALA A 121 -15.16 6.49 7.06
CA ALA A 121 -14.48 6.53 5.78
C ALA A 121 -12.99 6.69 6.03
N ARG A 122 -12.19 5.90 5.30
CA ARG A 122 -10.74 6.06 5.33
C ARG A 122 -10.17 6.00 3.94
N VAL A 123 -9.13 6.76 3.71
CA VAL A 123 -8.33 6.68 2.49
C VAL A 123 -6.92 6.24 2.86
N TYR A 124 -6.33 5.41 2.01
CA TYR A 124 -4.98 4.91 2.15
C TYR A 124 -4.11 5.60 1.12
N VAL A 125 -3.13 6.37 1.59
CA VAL A 125 -2.36 7.29 0.75
C VAL A 125 -0.87 7.08 0.97
N GLU A 126 -0.08 7.35 -0.06
CA GLU A 126 1.36 7.50 0.10
C GLU A 126 1.66 8.84 0.74
N TYR A 127 2.48 8.85 1.78
CA TYR A 127 2.93 10.04 2.48
C TYR A 127 4.45 10.06 2.52
N ASP A 128 5.04 11.18 2.08
CA ASP A 128 6.46 11.42 2.23
C ASP A 128 6.72 12.05 3.60
N CYS A 129 7.45 11.32 4.45
CA CYS A 129 7.84 11.76 5.79
C CYS A 129 8.77 12.98 5.80
N PHE A 130 9.37 13.36 4.66
CA PHE A 130 10.11 14.62 4.55
C PHE A 130 9.22 15.83 4.31
N ASN A 131 7.96 15.62 3.93
CA ASN A 131 7.02 16.74 3.83
C ASN A 131 6.65 17.22 5.24
N PRO A 132 6.61 18.54 5.47
CA PRO A 132 6.11 19.07 6.73
C PRO A 132 4.69 18.57 6.95
N LEU A 133 4.35 18.23 8.20
CA LEU A 133 2.97 18.00 8.59
C LEU A 133 2.18 19.26 8.23
N VAL A 134 1.14 19.11 7.41
CA VAL A 134 0.21 20.22 7.18
C VAL A 134 -0.49 20.43 8.52
N ASP A 135 -0.19 21.54 9.19
CA ASP A 135 -0.94 21.96 10.37
C ASP A 135 -2.42 21.96 9.98
N SER A 136 -3.22 21.25 10.78
CA SER A 136 -4.65 21.03 10.55
C SER A 136 -5.37 22.31 10.15
N ILE A 137 -6.11 22.25 9.03
CA ILE A 137 -7.08 23.28 8.59
C ILE A 137 -8.27 23.31 9.56
#